data_AF-A0AAW8BFS2-F1
#
_entry.id   AF-A0AAW8BFS2-F1
#
_cell.length_a   1.000
_cell.length_b   1.000
_cell.length_c   1.000
_cell.angle_alpha   90.00
_cell.angle_beta   90.00
_cell.angle_gamma   90.00
#
_symmetry.space_group_name_H-M   'P 1'
#
loop_
_entity.id
_entity.type
_entity.pdbx_description
1 polymer ?
#
loop_
_entity_poly.entity_id
_entity_poly.type
_entity_poly.pdbx_seq_one_letter_code
_entity_poly.pdbx_strand_id
1 'polypeptide(L)'
;MVNKRLILAVAGSGKTKYLIDNLDLEQRFLIVTYTNTSLNLIKSRIFKKFGFYPTNIKTKTYFEFIYGFCIKPSLLFKHKLKGIDWNRPPEFTTFLPKTNLNKYLTTKKYLYHNRLGQFAEFENIIIDINKRLEMFYDHFFYDEFQDLGGHDFNFMMQIVQANINFLFVGDFFQHTYVTSFDGRTNNTLYSNLKDYSHKIHFFNIRIDDKILSHSYRCSPTICRFVTQNLGINIESHRKDETEIIFVQNREFALEIINNSNIIKLVYDKSDKRNFLSKNWGDCKGEDDYNDTCIILNKTTARIFAKSKFEDLKPRTKNKLYVALTRTKGNCYIIDDDLINN
;
A
#
# COMPACT_ATOMS: atom_id res chain seq x y z
N MET A 1 24.45 14.53 -8.94
CA MET A 1 23.95 13.26 -9.50
C MET A 1 22.66 12.93 -8.77
N VAL A 2 21.57 12.63 -9.48
CA VAL A 2 20.26 12.35 -8.86
C VAL A 2 20.26 10.98 -8.18
N ASN A 3 19.68 10.90 -6.99
CA ASN A 3 19.54 9.67 -6.23
C ASN A 3 18.13 9.11 -6.39
N LYS A 4 18.03 7.85 -6.82
CA LYS A 4 16.77 7.13 -7.05
C LYS A 4 16.81 5.84 -6.25
N ARG A 5 15.95 5.74 -5.24
CA ARG A 5 15.96 4.61 -4.29
C ARG A 5 14.55 4.15 -3.94
N LEU A 6 14.38 2.83 -3.86
CA LEU A 6 13.27 2.15 -3.22
C LEU A 6 13.75 1.50 -1.93
N ILE A 7 13.10 1.82 -0.81
CA ILE A 7 13.29 1.14 0.46
C ILE A 7 12.19 0.09 0.61
N LEU A 8 12.61 -1.18 0.63
CA LEU A 8 11.78 -2.31 1.00
C LEU A 8 11.73 -2.40 2.52
N ALA A 9 10.57 -2.07 3.05
CA ALA A 9 10.33 -1.95 4.48
C ALA A 9 9.44 -3.09 4.97
N VAL A 10 9.47 -3.33 6.28
CA VAL A 10 8.54 -4.25 6.97
C VAL A 10 7.40 -3.50 7.64
N ALA A 11 6.40 -4.24 8.11
CA ALA A 11 5.23 -3.69 8.77
C ALA A 11 5.63 -2.96 10.07
N GLY A 12 5.18 -1.72 10.24
CA GLY A 12 5.46 -0.95 11.46
C GLY A 12 6.90 -0.45 11.61
N SER A 13 7.71 -0.48 10.54
CA SER A 13 9.09 0.03 10.53
C SER A 13 9.23 1.55 10.54
N GLY A 14 8.13 2.28 10.34
CA GLY A 14 8.16 3.75 10.29
C GLY A 14 8.43 4.32 8.89
N LYS A 15 8.02 3.64 7.81
CA LYS A 15 8.05 4.13 6.41
C LYS A 15 7.79 5.63 6.26
N THR A 16 6.60 6.06 6.66
CA THR A 16 6.19 7.47 6.56
C THR A 16 7.03 8.39 7.46
N LYS A 17 7.46 7.91 8.64
CA LYS A 17 8.36 8.68 9.52
C LYS A 17 9.70 8.90 8.81
N TYR A 18 10.26 7.87 8.19
CA TYR A 18 11.51 7.95 7.44
C TYR A 18 11.43 8.98 6.30
N LEU A 19 10.35 8.99 5.52
CA LEU A 19 10.13 10.03 4.49
C LEU A 19 10.16 11.43 5.11
N ILE A 20 9.44 11.63 6.21
CA ILE A 20 9.30 12.93 6.87
C ILE A 20 10.62 13.38 7.50
N ASP A 21 11.39 12.47 8.08
CA ASP A 21 12.69 12.76 8.68
C ASP A 21 13.69 13.27 7.62
N ASN A 22 13.54 12.86 6.35
CA ASN A 22 14.35 13.32 5.21
C ASN A 22 13.86 14.63 4.56
N LEU A 23 12.84 15.30 5.12
CA LEU A 23 12.40 16.62 4.65
C LEU A 23 13.21 17.75 5.31
N ASP A 24 13.42 18.83 4.58
CA ASP A 24 14.01 20.08 5.08
C ASP A 24 13.25 21.32 4.54
N LEU A 25 13.72 22.51 4.91
CA LEU A 25 13.10 23.79 4.54
C LEU A 25 13.75 24.45 3.31
N GLU A 26 14.82 23.87 2.77
CA GLU A 26 15.59 24.43 1.66
C GLU A 26 15.15 23.84 0.32
N GLN A 27 14.97 22.52 0.27
CA GLN A 27 14.65 21.78 -0.95
C GLN A 27 13.14 21.67 -1.18
N ARG A 28 12.72 21.48 -2.43
CA ARG A 28 11.30 21.41 -2.81
C ARG A 28 10.85 19.95 -2.92
N PHE A 29 9.87 19.58 -2.11
CA PHE A 29 9.42 18.19 -1.98
C PHE A 29 8.00 18.00 -2.50
N LEU A 30 7.79 16.92 -3.26
CA LEU A 30 6.47 16.35 -3.52
C LEU A 30 6.37 14.97 -2.87
N ILE A 31 5.44 14.81 -1.93
CA ILE A 31 5.14 13.52 -1.30
C ILE A 31 3.80 13.02 -1.85
N VAL A 32 3.80 11.80 -2.36
CA VAL A 32 2.61 11.13 -2.91
C VAL A 32 2.32 9.87 -2.09
N THR A 33 1.04 9.63 -1.81
CA THR A 33 0.55 8.42 -1.12
C THR A 33 -0.75 7.96 -1.75
N TYR A 34 -1.23 6.75 -1.46
CA TYR A 34 -2.41 6.22 -2.12
C TYR A 34 -3.73 6.74 -1.53
N THR A 35 -3.87 6.76 -0.21
CA THR A 35 -5.15 7.02 0.48
C THR A 35 -5.22 8.41 1.11
N ASN A 36 -6.44 8.95 1.26
CA ASN A 36 -6.67 10.19 2.00
C ASN A 36 -6.29 10.07 3.48
N THR A 37 -6.49 8.90 4.08
CA THR A 37 -6.10 8.61 5.47
C THR A 37 -4.59 8.74 5.64
N SER A 38 -3.81 8.09 4.78
CA SER A 38 -2.35 8.20 4.77
C SER A 38 -1.89 9.64 4.50
N LEU A 39 -2.57 10.36 3.60
CA LEU A 39 -2.25 11.75 3.28
C LEU A 39 -2.43 12.67 4.50
N ASN A 40 -3.54 12.52 5.24
CA ASN A 40 -3.80 13.32 6.44
C ASN A 40 -2.79 13.00 7.55
N LEU A 41 -2.39 11.73 7.70
CA LEU A 41 -1.34 11.34 8.64
C LEU A 41 0.01 11.97 8.28
N ILE A 42 0.38 11.98 7.00
CA ILE A 42 1.60 12.65 6.51
C ILE A 42 1.56 14.14 6.86
N LYS A 43 0.45 14.84 6.54
CA LYS A 43 0.29 16.27 6.85
C LYS A 43 0.42 16.57 8.34
N SER A 44 -0.23 15.76 9.19
CA SER A 44 -0.14 15.90 10.65
C SER A 44 1.30 15.72 11.16
N ARG A 45 2.02 14.72 10.64
CA ARG A 45 3.41 14.47 11.03
C ARG A 45 4.38 15.55 10.52
N ILE A 46 4.14 16.14 9.34
CA ILE A 46 4.89 17.32 8.85
C ILE A 46 4.67 18.49 9.81
N PHE A 47 3.42 18.78 10.18
CA PHE A 47 3.10 19.85 11.13
C PHE A 47 3.77 19.60 12.48
N LYS A 48 3.77 18.36 12.96
CA LYS A 48 4.47 17.98 14.20
C LYS A 48 5.99 18.17 14.12
N LYS A 49 6.61 17.92 12.95
CA LYS A 49 8.06 18.08 12.75
C LYS A 49 8.48 19.55 12.72
N PHE A 50 7.77 20.39 11.97
CA PHE A 50 8.20 21.78 11.71
C PHE A 50 7.45 22.83 12.54
N GLY A 51 6.36 22.47 13.22
CA GLY A 51 5.48 23.41 13.93
C GLY A 51 4.53 24.20 13.01
N PHE A 52 4.67 24.05 11.69
CA PHE A 52 3.82 24.62 10.66
C PHE A 52 3.83 23.70 9.42
N TYR A 53 3.09 24.06 8.37
CA TYR A 53 3.11 23.35 7.10
C TYR A 53 3.96 24.13 6.06
N PRO A 54 5.21 23.72 5.76
CA PRO A 54 6.10 24.49 4.89
C PRO A 54 5.61 24.59 3.44
N THR A 55 5.83 25.74 2.81
CA THR A 55 5.34 26.01 1.45
C THR A 55 6.08 25.21 0.38
N ASN A 56 7.34 24.86 0.62
CA ASN A 56 8.22 24.03 -0.22
C ASN A 56 7.83 22.54 -0.21
N ILE A 57 6.94 22.09 0.69
CA ILE A 57 6.53 20.70 0.82
C ILE A 57 5.08 20.53 0.33
N LYS A 58 4.89 19.81 -0.77
CA LYS A 58 3.56 19.48 -1.30
C LYS A 58 3.24 18.02 -1.03
N THR A 59 2.01 17.75 -0.58
CA THR A 59 1.51 16.38 -0.38
C THR A 59 0.28 16.15 -1.24
N LYS A 60 0.18 15.00 -1.93
CA LYS A 60 -0.97 14.64 -2.77
C LYS A 60 -1.31 13.16 -2.61
N THR A 61 -2.59 12.81 -2.81
CA THR A 61 -2.91 11.43 -3.18
C THR A 61 -2.39 11.11 -4.58
N TYR A 62 -2.24 9.82 -4.89
CA TYR A 62 -1.79 9.38 -6.22
C TYR A 62 -2.67 9.94 -7.34
N PHE A 63 -4.00 9.86 -7.18
CA PHE A 63 -4.94 10.33 -8.19
C PHE A 63 -4.95 11.85 -8.35
N GLU A 64 -4.78 12.61 -7.27
CA GLU A 64 -4.57 14.07 -7.36
C GLU A 64 -3.27 14.42 -8.09
N PHE A 65 -2.22 13.62 -7.91
CA PHE A 65 -0.96 13.78 -8.63
C PHE A 65 -1.13 13.46 -10.12
N ILE A 66 -1.52 12.24 -10.48
CA ILE A 66 -1.59 11.85 -11.89
C ILE A 66 -2.64 12.65 -12.68
N TYR A 67 -3.82 12.90 -12.12
CA TYR A 67 -4.82 13.70 -12.81
C TYR A 67 -4.47 15.19 -12.74
N GLY A 68 -4.23 15.72 -11.55
CA GLY A 68 -4.12 17.16 -11.33
C GLY A 68 -2.78 17.75 -11.77
N PHE A 69 -1.66 17.08 -11.47
CA PHE A 69 -0.33 17.56 -11.83
C PHE A 69 0.13 17.05 -13.20
N CYS A 70 -0.18 15.81 -13.57
CA CYS A 70 0.34 15.23 -14.81
C CYS A 70 -0.56 15.50 -16.02
N ILE A 71 -1.82 15.04 -15.97
CA ILE A 71 -2.75 15.02 -17.12
C ILE A 71 -3.42 16.38 -17.36
N LYS A 72 -4.06 16.94 -16.34
CA LYS A 72 -4.94 18.11 -16.44
C LYS A 72 -4.24 19.31 -17.10
N PRO A 73 -2.98 19.67 -16.78
CA PRO A 73 -2.38 20.88 -17.35
C PRO A 73 -2.20 20.81 -18.87
N SER A 74 -1.99 19.61 -19.43
CA SER A 74 -1.77 19.44 -20.88
C SER A 74 -3.04 19.06 -21.64
N LEU A 75 -4.00 18.39 -20.98
CA LEU A 75 -5.07 17.67 -21.68
C LEU A 75 -6.49 18.12 -21.33
N LEU A 76 -6.66 19.00 -20.33
CA LEU A 76 -7.98 19.47 -19.87
C LEU A 76 -8.80 20.05 -21.01
N PHE A 77 -8.24 21.03 -21.74
CA PHE A 77 -8.96 21.73 -22.82
C PHE A 77 -9.02 20.89 -24.09
N LYS A 78 -7.95 20.15 -24.43
CA LYS A 78 -7.87 19.27 -25.60
C LYS A 78 -9.03 18.26 -25.63
N HIS A 79 -9.31 17.62 -24.49
CA HIS A 79 -10.32 16.56 -24.38
C HIS A 79 -11.57 16.96 -23.62
N LYS A 80 -11.66 18.22 -23.17
CA LYS A 80 -12.75 18.75 -22.33
C LYS A 80 -13.00 17.87 -21.09
N LEU A 81 -11.91 17.48 -20.42
CA LEU A 81 -11.94 16.52 -19.32
C LEU A 81 -12.78 17.07 -18.15
N LYS A 82 -13.68 16.23 -17.62
CA LYS A 82 -14.54 16.60 -16.47
C LYS A 82 -14.09 16.00 -15.14
N GLY A 83 -13.19 15.03 -15.16
CA GLY A 83 -12.69 14.39 -13.94
C GLY A 83 -12.28 12.96 -14.18
N ILE A 84 -12.31 12.19 -13.08
CA ILE A 84 -12.01 10.76 -13.04
C ILE A 84 -13.32 10.00 -12.82
N ASP A 85 -13.51 8.91 -13.57
CA ASP A 85 -14.54 7.90 -13.33
C ASP A 85 -13.95 6.77 -12.49
N TRP A 86 -14.53 6.59 -11.30
CA TRP A 86 -14.14 5.58 -10.32
C TRP A 86 -14.83 4.23 -10.57
N ASN A 87 -15.79 4.17 -11.48
CA ASN A 87 -16.41 2.91 -11.87
C ASN A 87 -15.43 2.03 -12.64
N ARG A 88 -15.65 0.72 -12.58
CA ARG A 88 -14.95 -0.21 -13.45
C ARG A 88 -15.26 0.13 -14.91
N PRO A 89 -14.23 0.26 -15.78
CA PRO A 89 -14.48 0.51 -17.20
C PRO A 89 -15.36 -0.58 -17.81
N PRO A 90 -16.29 -0.23 -18.73
CA PRO A 90 -17.08 -1.21 -19.43
C PRO A 90 -16.20 -2.22 -20.15
N GLU A 91 -16.55 -3.51 -20.11
CA GLU A 91 -15.67 -4.60 -20.56
C GLU A 91 -15.23 -4.44 -22.03
N PHE A 92 -16.13 -4.00 -22.91
CA PHE A 92 -15.86 -3.78 -24.33
C PHE A 92 -14.67 -2.83 -24.58
N THR A 93 -14.43 -1.86 -23.68
CA THR A 93 -13.34 -0.89 -23.81
C THR A 93 -11.96 -1.53 -23.73
N THR A 94 -11.86 -2.70 -23.10
CA THR A 94 -10.61 -3.47 -22.99
C THR A 94 -10.11 -3.92 -24.36
N PHE A 95 -11.04 -4.30 -25.25
CA PHE A 95 -10.74 -4.79 -26.59
C PHE A 95 -10.54 -3.68 -27.63
N LEU A 96 -10.81 -2.41 -27.25
CA LEU A 96 -10.55 -1.28 -28.13
C LEU A 96 -9.03 -1.10 -28.35
N PRO A 97 -8.62 -0.69 -29.57
CA PRO A 97 -7.22 -0.39 -29.84
C PRO A 97 -6.75 0.79 -29.00
N LYS A 98 -5.44 0.83 -28.68
CA LYS A 98 -4.85 1.90 -27.85
C LYS A 98 -5.03 3.31 -28.45
N THR A 99 -5.26 3.41 -29.75
CA THR A 99 -5.52 4.66 -30.48
C THR A 99 -6.96 5.16 -30.30
N ASN A 100 -7.88 4.33 -29.81
CA ASN A 100 -9.27 4.71 -29.62
C ASN A 100 -9.45 5.42 -28.28
N LEU A 101 -9.86 6.68 -28.33
CA LEU A 101 -10.05 7.53 -27.16
C LEU A 101 -11.08 6.96 -26.16
N ASN A 102 -12.11 6.25 -26.63
CA ASN A 102 -13.13 5.63 -25.76
C ASN A 102 -12.57 4.50 -24.89
N LYS A 103 -11.33 4.04 -25.15
CA LYS A 103 -10.59 3.17 -24.24
C LYS A 103 -10.31 3.86 -22.89
N TYR A 104 -10.10 5.16 -22.90
CA TYR A 104 -9.62 5.91 -21.73
C TYR A 104 -10.68 6.78 -21.08
N LEU A 105 -11.67 7.26 -21.86
CA LEU A 105 -12.68 8.17 -21.36
C LEU A 105 -14.10 7.77 -21.70
N THR A 106 -15.01 8.09 -20.79
CA THR A 106 -16.46 7.96 -20.96
C THR A 106 -16.98 8.96 -21.98
N THR A 107 -18.18 8.71 -22.51
CA THR A 107 -18.90 9.68 -23.36
C THR A 107 -19.09 11.04 -22.67
N LYS A 108 -19.19 11.05 -21.33
CA LYS A 108 -19.28 12.25 -20.48
C LYS A 108 -17.94 12.95 -20.22
N LYS A 109 -16.83 12.48 -20.83
CA LYS A 109 -15.47 13.04 -20.72
C LYS A 109 -14.82 12.89 -19.33
N TYR A 110 -15.16 11.82 -18.61
CA TYR A 110 -14.44 11.37 -17.41
C TYR A 110 -13.43 10.29 -17.78
N LEU A 111 -12.21 10.37 -17.27
CA LEU A 111 -11.16 9.38 -17.50
C LEU A 111 -11.32 8.19 -16.54
N TYR A 112 -11.18 6.97 -17.04
CA TYR A 112 -11.19 5.79 -16.18
C TYR A 112 -9.96 5.78 -15.26
N HIS A 113 -10.19 5.68 -13.95
CA HIS A 113 -9.14 5.77 -12.92
C HIS A 113 -7.98 4.77 -13.16
N ASN A 114 -8.28 3.53 -13.53
CA ASN A 114 -7.32 2.45 -13.76
C ASN A 114 -6.55 2.57 -15.09
N ARG A 115 -6.83 3.60 -15.91
CA ARG A 115 -6.17 3.81 -17.23
C ARG A 115 -5.50 5.17 -17.36
N LEU A 116 -5.40 5.95 -16.28
CA LEU A 116 -4.78 7.28 -16.30
C LEU A 116 -3.31 7.23 -16.75
N GLY A 117 -2.53 6.27 -16.22
CA GLY A 117 -1.14 6.07 -16.65
C GLY A 117 -1.02 5.74 -18.14
N GLN A 118 -1.87 4.83 -18.63
CA GLN A 118 -1.91 4.46 -20.05
C GLN A 118 -2.37 5.62 -20.94
N PHE A 119 -3.29 6.45 -20.46
CA PHE A 119 -3.76 7.63 -21.18
C PHE A 119 -2.65 8.69 -21.31
N ALA A 120 -1.86 8.91 -20.26
CA ALA A 120 -0.72 9.83 -20.30
C ALA A 120 0.36 9.37 -21.31
N GLU A 121 0.58 8.06 -21.41
CA GLU A 121 1.45 7.46 -22.42
C GLU A 121 0.87 7.63 -23.84
N PHE A 122 -0.42 7.31 -24.02
CA PHE A 122 -1.11 7.48 -25.30
C PHE A 122 -1.07 8.92 -25.84
N GLU A 123 -1.25 9.91 -24.96
CA GLU A 123 -1.19 11.32 -25.32
C GLU A 123 0.24 11.87 -25.45
N ASN A 124 1.26 11.04 -25.22
CA ASN A 124 2.68 11.36 -25.34
C ASN A 124 3.11 12.56 -24.47
N ILE A 125 2.57 12.68 -23.25
CA ILE A 125 2.86 13.81 -22.35
C ILE A 125 3.92 13.51 -21.28
N ILE A 126 4.56 12.33 -21.31
CA ILE A 126 5.55 11.91 -20.30
C ILE A 126 6.73 12.88 -20.20
N ILE A 127 7.26 13.35 -21.34
CA ILE A 127 8.39 14.28 -21.37
C ILE A 127 8.01 15.61 -20.71
N ASP A 128 6.80 16.13 -20.98
CA ASP A 128 6.32 17.37 -20.37
C ASP A 128 6.08 17.22 -18.87
N ILE A 129 5.61 16.04 -18.43
CA ILE A 129 5.47 15.72 -17.01
C ILE A 129 6.84 15.73 -16.31
N ASN A 130 7.86 15.13 -16.93
CA ASN A 130 9.22 15.07 -16.35
C ASN A 130 9.83 16.47 -16.24
N LYS A 131 9.73 17.30 -17.30
CA LYS A 131 10.17 18.70 -17.25
C LYS A 131 9.44 19.49 -16.17
N ARG A 132 8.15 19.24 -15.98
CA ARG A 132 7.35 19.88 -14.91
C ARG A 132 7.80 19.43 -13.53
N LEU A 133 8.10 18.14 -13.33
CA LEU A 133 8.65 17.62 -12.08
C LEU A 133 9.98 18.33 -11.74
N GLU A 134 10.90 18.37 -12.71
CA GLU A 134 12.20 19.04 -12.58
C GLU A 134 12.07 20.55 -12.30
N MET A 135 11.08 21.20 -12.91
CA MET A 135 10.84 22.62 -12.72
C MET A 135 10.34 22.94 -11.30
N PHE A 136 9.53 22.09 -10.68
CA PHE A 136 8.85 22.42 -9.41
C PHE A 136 9.44 21.74 -8.18
N TYR A 137 10.17 20.64 -8.34
CA TYR A 137 10.61 19.82 -7.22
C TYR A 137 12.06 19.39 -7.37
N ASP A 138 12.72 19.21 -6.23
CA ASP A 138 14.05 18.62 -6.14
C ASP A 138 13.94 17.15 -5.70
N HIS A 139 12.85 16.80 -5.02
CA HIS A 139 12.55 15.46 -4.51
C HIS A 139 11.11 15.03 -4.77
N PHE A 140 10.95 13.79 -5.24
CA PHE A 140 9.68 13.09 -5.32
C PHE A 140 9.70 11.88 -4.38
N PHE A 141 8.85 11.92 -3.36
CA PHE A 141 8.68 10.85 -2.38
C PHE A 141 7.37 10.11 -2.63
N TYR A 142 7.39 8.78 -2.57
CA TYR A 142 6.19 7.96 -2.68
C TYR A 142 6.07 6.99 -1.50
N ASP A 143 4.99 7.12 -0.74
CA ASP A 143 4.63 6.21 0.34
C ASP A 143 3.73 5.07 -0.17
N GLU A 144 3.81 3.91 0.47
CA GLU A 144 3.06 2.70 0.09
C GLU A 144 3.27 2.27 -1.38
N PHE A 145 4.53 2.29 -1.84
CA PHE A 145 4.91 1.99 -3.23
C PHE A 145 4.45 0.60 -3.73
N GLN A 146 4.22 -0.35 -2.83
CA GLN A 146 3.66 -1.66 -3.17
C GLN A 146 2.20 -1.62 -3.65
N ASP A 147 1.49 -0.50 -3.46
CA ASP A 147 0.10 -0.39 -3.92
C ASP A 147 0.02 -0.05 -5.42
N LEU A 148 1.13 0.38 -6.05
CA LEU A 148 1.20 0.68 -7.48
C LEU A 148 1.04 -0.58 -8.35
N GLY A 149 -0.13 -0.73 -8.98
CA GLY A 149 -0.43 -1.86 -9.87
C GLY A 149 -0.59 -1.46 -11.32
N GLY A 150 -0.69 -2.45 -12.21
CA GLY A 150 -1.20 -2.24 -13.57
C GLY A 150 -0.47 -1.15 -14.37
N HIS A 151 -1.24 -0.27 -15.01
CA HIS A 151 -0.71 0.83 -15.81
C HIS A 151 -0.04 1.93 -14.97
N ASP A 152 -0.41 2.06 -13.71
CA ASP A 152 0.16 3.07 -12.81
C ASP A 152 1.61 2.78 -12.46
N PHE A 153 1.97 1.50 -12.28
CA PHE A 153 3.37 1.10 -12.12
C PHE A 153 4.20 1.50 -13.34
N ASN A 154 3.71 1.21 -14.56
CA ASN A 154 4.43 1.56 -15.79
C ASN A 154 4.61 3.07 -15.93
N PHE A 155 3.55 3.83 -15.64
CA PHE A 155 3.60 5.29 -15.61
C PHE A 155 4.63 5.81 -14.62
N MET A 156 4.68 5.26 -13.39
CA MET A 156 5.68 5.63 -12.39
C MET A 156 7.11 5.40 -12.90
N MET A 157 7.36 4.26 -13.56
CA MET A 157 8.68 3.96 -14.13
C MET A 157 9.08 4.91 -15.27
N GLN A 158 8.10 5.41 -16.03
CA GLN A 158 8.32 6.43 -17.07
C GLN A 158 8.68 7.79 -16.46
N ILE A 159 8.00 8.22 -15.39
CA ILE A 159 8.28 9.52 -14.78
C ILE A 159 9.53 9.54 -13.90
N VAL A 160 9.96 8.38 -13.40
CA VAL A 160 11.24 8.20 -12.70
C VAL A 160 12.43 8.66 -13.54
N GLN A 161 12.29 8.79 -14.86
CA GLN A 161 13.36 9.29 -15.72
C GLN A 161 13.65 10.80 -15.52
N ALA A 162 12.77 11.55 -14.86
CA ALA A 162 13.03 12.95 -14.51
C ALA A 162 14.34 13.11 -13.71
N ASN A 163 15.01 14.25 -13.91
CA ASN A 163 16.26 14.62 -13.26
C ASN A 163 16.04 15.26 -11.88
N ILE A 164 15.32 14.53 -11.02
CA ILE A 164 15.12 14.86 -9.60
C ILE A 164 15.43 13.63 -8.74
N ASN A 165 15.54 13.82 -7.43
CA ASN A 165 15.70 12.71 -6.50
C ASN A 165 14.37 11.97 -6.32
N PHE A 166 14.41 10.64 -6.29
CA PHE A 166 13.26 9.79 -6.01
C PHE A 166 13.52 8.93 -4.78
N LEU A 167 12.59 8.98 -3.83
CA LEU A 167 12.59 8.11 -2.66
C LEU A 167 11.24 7.41 -2.53
N PHE A 168 11.24 6.11 -2.76
CA PHE A 168 10.08 5.26 -2.61
C PHE A 168 10.21 4.44 -1.33
N VAL A 169 9.12 4.29 -0.59
CA VAL A 169 9.05 3.37 0.55
C VAL A 169 7.85 2.45 0.37
N GLY A 170 8.04 1.16 0.60
CA GLY A 170 6.94 0.20 0.48
C GLY A 170 7.26 -1.13 1.13
N ASP A 171 6.21 -1.89 1.47
CA ASP A 171 6.33 -3.25 1.98
C ASP A 171 5.78 -4.24 0.96
N PHE A 172 6.67 -4.96 0.28
CA PHE A 172 6.33 -5.91 -0.79
C PHE A 172 5.27 -6.93 -0.35
N PHE A 173 5.33 -7.40 0.91
CA PHE A 173 4.44 -8.44 1.42
C PHE A 173 3.11 -7.87 1.95
N GLN A 174 2.98 -6.55 2.12
CA GLN A 174 1.70 -5.89 2.40
C GLN A 174 0.89 -5.55 1.14
N HIS A 175 1.22 -6.15 0.00
CA HIS A 175 0.43 -5.99 -1.23
C HIS A 175 -0.94 -6.69 -1.08
N THR A 176 -1.96 -5.92 -0.71
CA THR A 176 -3.37 -6.37 -0.57
C THR A 176 -4.32 -5.68 -1.57
N TYR A 177 -3.97 -4.46 -2.01
CA TYR A 177 -4.72 -3.64 -2.97
C TYR A 177 -3.82 -3.19 -4.11
N VAL A 178 -4.42 -2.91 -5.27
CA VAL A 178 -3.75 -2.38 -6.47
C VAL A 178 -4.38 -1.05 -6.88
N THR A 179 -3.56 -0.07 -7.26
CA THR A 179 -4.05 1.22 -7.77
C THR A 179 -4.82 1.11 -9.08
N SER A 180 -4.47 0.12 -9.90
CA SER A 180 -5.07 -0.13 -11.21
C SER A 180 -5.22 -1.63 -11.46
N PHE A 181 -6.45 -2.07 -11.76
CA PHE A 181 -6.73 -3.40 -12.32
C PHE A 181 -7.28 -3.23 -13.75
N ASP A 182 -6.48 -3.58 -14.76
CA ASP A 182 -6.91 -3.56 -16.16
C ASP A 182 -6.32 -4.77 -16.92
N GLY A 183 -7.12 -5.82 -17.05
CA GLY A 183 -6.71 -7.05 -17.71
C GLY A 183 -5.52 -7.75 -17.02
N ARG A 184 -4.52 -8.14 -17.80
CA ARG A 184 -3.34 -8.90 -17.35
C ARG A 184 -2.11 -8.03 -17.08
N THR A 185 -2.18 -6.71 -17.29
CA THR A 185 -1.00 -5.85 -17.16
C THR A 185 -0.51 -5.85 -15.72
N ASN A 186 0.74 -6.27 -15.51
CA ASN A 186 1.41 -6.32 -14.20
C ASN A 186 0.64 -7.12 -13.12
N ASN A 187 -0.20 -8.09 -13.52
CA ASN A 187 -0.96 -8.92 -12.57
C ASN A 187 -0.07 -9.82 -11.70
N THR A 188 1.15 -10.13 -12.17
CA THR A 188 2.17 -10.90 -11.44
C THR A 188 3.29 -10.03 -10.88
N LEU A 189 3.16 -8.69 -10.90
CA LEU A 189 4.24 -7.78 -10.48
C LEU A 189 4.76 -8.08 -9.06
N TYR A 190 3.86 -8.50 -8.17
CA TYR A 190 4.17 -8.80 -6.76
C TYR A 190 4.15 -10.31 -6.45
N SER A 191 4.28 -11.19 -7.46
CA SER A 191 4.31 -12.64 -7.22
C SER A 191 5.66 -13.13 -6.73
N ASN A 192 6.74 -12.45 -7.10
CA ASN A 192 8.11 -12.85 -6.77
C ASN A 192 8.98 -11.61 -6.49
N LEU A 193 9.60 -11.57 -5.31
CA LEU A 193 10.41 -10.44 -4.87
C LEU A 193 11.67 -10.24 -5.73
N LYS A 194 12.28 -11.32 -6.22
CA LYS A 194 13.47 -11.27 -7.07
C LYS A 194 13.14 -10.67 -8.43
N ASP A 195 12.07 -11.11 -9.07
CA ASP A 195 11.62 -10.58 -10.36
C ASP A 195 11.19 -9.11 -10.23
N TYR A 196 10.48 -8.78 -9.14
CA TYR A 196 10.15 -7.40 -8.81
C TYR A 196 11.40 -6.54 -8.66
N SER A 197 12.40 -7.01 -7.92
CA SER A 197 13.66 -6.29 -7.70
C SER A 197 14.45 -6.09 -8.99
N HIS A 198 14.53 -7.11 -9.84
CA HIS A 198 15.14 -6.99 -11.17
C HIS A 198 14.44 -5.93 -12.02
N LYS A 199 13.10 -5.90 -12.00
CA LYS A 199 12.32 -4.90 -12.74
C LYS A 199 12.57 -3.48 -12.25
N ILE A 200 12.72 -3.27 -10.95
CA ILE A 200 13.05 -1.95 -10.36
C ILE A 200 14.48 -1.53 -10.73
N HIS A 201 15.45 -2.45 -10.65
CA HIS A 201 16.84 -2.18 -11.03
C HIS A 201 16.99 -1.81 -12.50
N PHE A 202 16.19 -2.37 -13.40
CA PHE A 202 16.17 -2.01 -14.82
C PHE A 202 15.95 -0.51 -15.05
N PHE A 203 15.24 0.18 -14.15
CA PHE A 203 15.02 1.63 -14.20
C PHE A 203 16.06 2.46 -13.44
N ASN A 204 17.22 1.87 -13.11
CA ASN A 204 18.30 2.51 -12.33
C ASN A 204 17.87 2.98 -10.93
N ILE A 205 16.89 2.31 -10.34
CA ILE A 205 16.48 2.55 -8.95
C ILE A 205 17.27 1.59 -8.05
N ARG A 206 17.95 2.13 -7.05
CA ARG A 206 18.64 1.33 -6.03
C ARG A 206 17.60 0.75 -5.05
N ILE A 207 17.78 -0.49 -4.64
CA ILE A 207 16.92 -1.12 -3.65
C ILE A 207 17.69 -1.21 -2.33
N ASP A 208 17.03 -0.84 -1.25
CA ASP A 208 17.52 -0.98 0.11
C ASP A 208 16.50 -1.78 0.92
N ASP A 209 16.90 -2.94 1.43
CA ASP A 209 16.09 -3.83 2.26
C ASP A 209 16.55 -3.87 3.72
N LYS A 210 17.48 -2.98 4.11
CA LYS A 210 18.13 -2.99 5.43
C LYS A 210 17.64 -1.87 6.32
N ILE A 211 17.46 -0.66 5.79
CA ILE A 211 17.15 0.54 6.60
C ILE A 211 15.86 0.37 7.41
N LEU A 212 14.84 -0.27 6.84
CA LEU A 212 13.51 -0.43 7.45
C LEU A 212 13.13 -1.91 7.62
N SER A 213 14.10 -2.75 7.99
CA SER A 213 13.92 -4.20 8.22
C SER A 213 13.33 -4.56 9.59
N HIS A 214 13.27 -3.59 10.51
CA HIS A 214 12.81 -3.77 11.87
C HIS A 214 11.49 -3.03 12.14
N SER A 215 10.60 -3.62 12.92
CA SER A 215 9.33 -3.04 13.35
C SER A 215 9.45 -2.31 14.68
N TYR A 216 8.94 -1.08 14.75
CA TYR A 216 8.66 -0.39 16.02
C TYR A 216 7.32 -0.82 16.63
N ARG A 217 6.45 -1.50 15.85
CA ARG A 217 5.12 -1.92 16.31
C ARG A 217 5.15 -3.33 16.88
N CYS A 218 5.68 -4.30 16.15
CA CYS A 218 5.57 -5.71 16.49
C CYS A 218 6.63 -6.12 17.54
N SER A 219 6.23 -6.95 18.51
CA SER A 219 7.15 -7.58 19.48
C SER A 219 8.05 -8.62 18.82
N PRO A 220 9.15 -9.05 19.46
CA PRO A 220 9.96 -10.15 18.98
C PRO A 220 9.15 -11.44 18.75
N THR A 221 8.17 -11.78 19.60
CA THR A 221 7.24 -12.90 19.37
C THR A 221 6.55 -12.83 18.01
N ILE A 222 5.90 -11.70 17.69
CA ILE A 222 5.17 -11.54 16.43
C ILE A 222 6.13 -11.62 15.24
N CYS A 223 7.28 -10.96 15.34
CA CYS A 223 8.29 -10.96 14.27
C CYS A 223 8.86 -12.36 14.00
N ARG A 224 9.17 -13.14 15.05
CA ARG A 224 9.60 -14.53 14.93
C ARG A 224 8.52 -15.40 14.30
N PHE A 225 7.27 -15.25 14.74
CA PHE A 225 6.16 -16.03 14.19
C PHE A 225 5.98 -15.77 12.69
N VAL A 226 6.00 -14.50 12.27
CA VAL A 226 5.91 -14.13 10.85
C VAL A 226 7.11 -14.67 10.07
N THR A 227 8.32 -14.54 10.59
CA THR A 227 9.53 -15.02 9.91
C THR A 227 9.50 -16.54 9.72
N GLN A 228 9.19 -17.30 10.78
CA GLN A 228 9.18 -18.77 10.75
C GLN A 228 8.04 -19.34 9.93
N ASN A 229 6.83 -18.80 10.05
CA ASN A 229 5.64 -19.38 9.43
C ASN A 229 5.33 -18.78 8.05
N LEU A 230 5.60 -17.48 7.84
CA LEU A 230 5.33 -16.84 6.54
C LEU A 230 6.61 -16.68 5.70
N GLY A 231 7.80 -16.95 6.21
CA GLY A 231 9.04 -16.76 5.45
C GLY A 231 9.25 -15.29 5.02
N ILE A 232 8.73 -14.35 5.81
CA ILE A 232 8.89 -12.91 5.61
C ILE A 232 9.86 -12.43 6.67
N ASN A 233 11.05 -11.99 6.27
CA ASN A 233 12.06 -11.50 7.19
C ASN A 233 11.60 -10.19 7.81
N ILE A 234 11.34 -10.22 9.11
CA ILE A 234 10.96 -9.05 9.91
C ILE A 234 11.60 -9.16 11.29
N GLU A 235 12.24 -8.08 11.72
CA GLU A 235 12.85 -7.99 13.06
C GLU A 235 12.10 -6.96 13.91
N SER A 236 12.44 -6.86 15.20
CA SER A 236 11.77 -5.94 16.13
C SER A 236 12.78 -4.97 16.73
N HIS A 237 12.41 -3.69 16.80
CA HIS A 237 13.11 -2.71 17.64
C HIS A 237 12.74 -2.84 19.12
N ARG A 238 11.68 -3.59 19.44
CA ARG A 238 11.22 -3.83 20.81
C ARG A 238 12.01 -4.96 21.47
N LYS A 239 11.99 -4.96 22.79
CA LYS A 239 12.62 -6.00 23.63
C LYS A 239 11.61 -6.77 24.48
N ASP A 240 10.39 -6.25 24.60
CA ASP A 240 9.31 -6.86 25.36
C ASP A 240 8.61 -7.94 24.53
N GLU A 241 8.38 -9.10 25.16
CA GLU A 241 7.67 -10.21 24.53
C GLU A 241 6.16 -10.05 24.74
N THR A 242 5.39 -10.49 23.74
CA THR A 242 3.92 -10.59 23.82
C THR A 242 3.50 -12.01 23.46
N GLU A 243 2.22 -12.32 23.60
CA GLU A 243 1.70 -13.67 23.39
C GLU A 243 0.91 -13.81 22.08
N ILE A 244 1.02 -14.99 21.46
CA ILE A 244 0.10 -15.45 20.41
C ILE A 244 -0.75 -16.55 21.02
N ILE A 245 -2.02 -16.23 21.28
CA ILE A 245 -2.93 -17.07 22.07
C ILE A 245 -3.92 -17.75 21.13
N PHE A 246 -3.77 -19.07 20.97
CA PHE A 246 -4.73 -19.90 20.25
C PHE A 246 -5.92 -20.22 21.16
N VAL A 247 -7.06 -19.61 20.88
CA VAL A 247 -8.26 -19.78 21.71
C VAL A 247 -9.01 -21.04 21.27
N GLN A 248 -9.10 -22.00 22.17
CA GLN A 248 -9.79 -23.28 21.95
C GLN A 248 -11.12 -23.38 22.72
N ASN A 249 -11.27 -22.60 23.79
CA ASN A 249 -12.47 -22.56 24.62
C ASN A 249 -13.45 -21.51 24.09
N ARG A 250 -14.72 -21.88 23.93
CA ARG A 250 -15.77 -21.01 23.39
C ARG A 250 -16.10 -19.84 24.30
N GLU A 251 -16.20 -20.04 25.61
CA GLU A 251 -16.54 -18.98 26.56
C GLU A 251 -15.47 -17.88 26.49
N PHE A 252 -14.20 -18.27 26.53
CA PHE A 252 -13.09 -17.35 26.37
C PHE A 252 -13.08 -16.67 24.99
N ALA A 253 -13.43 -17.38 23.92
CA ALA A 253 -13.58 -16.78 22.59
C ALA A 253 -14.65 -15.67 22.59
N LEU A 254 -15.80 -15.91 23.21
CA LEU A 254 -16.88 -14.93 23.31
C LEU A 254 -16.49 -13.72 24.18
N GLU A 255 -15.72 -13.91 25.25
CA GLU A 255 -15.15 -12.82 26.04
C GLU A 255 -14.26 -11.91 25.18
N ILE A 256 -13.36 -12.50 24.39
CA ILE A 256 -12.52 -11.74 23.45
C ILE A 256 -13.37 -11.02 22.40
N ILE A 257 -14.40 -11.69 21.85
CA ILE A 257 -15.32 -11.08 20.87
C ILE A 257 -16.06 -9.87 21.46
N ASN A 258 -16.47 -9.94 22.73
CA ASN A 258 -17.20 -8.86 23.39
C ASN A 258 -16.29 -7.72 23.92
N ASN A 259 -14.98 -7.95 24.01
CA ASN A 259 -14.03 -6.92 24.48
C ASN A 259 -13.74 -5.85 23.41
N SER A 260 -14.26 -4.64 23.58
CA SER A 260 -14.09 -3.53 22.63
C SER A 260 -12.66 -3.02 22.48
N ASN A 261 -11.77 -3.30 23.44
CA ASN A 261 -10.35 -2.91 23.37
C ASN A 261 -9.53 -3.81 22.44
N ILE A 262 -10.07 -4.96 22.05
CA ILE A 262 -9.44 -5.91 21.13
C ILE A 262 -10.14 -5.79 19.78
N ILE A 263 -9.40 -5.35 18.75
CA ILE A 263 -9.97 -5.29 17.39
C ILE A 263 -10.08 -6.69 16.80
N LYS A 264 -11.19 -6.97 16.10
CA LYS A 264 -11.40 -8.26 15.42
C LYS A 264 -11.06 -8.11 13.96
N LEU A 265 -10.16 -8.96 13.48
CA LEU A 265 -9.66 -8.96 12.12
C LEU A 265 -10.17 -10.23 11.43
N VAL A 266 -11.04 -10.07 10.43
CA VAL A 266 -11.62 -11.15 9.63
C VAL A 266 -11.05 -11.16 8.22
N TYR A 267 -11.05 -12.31 7.53
CA TYR A 267 -10.47 -12.41 6.18
C TYR A 267 -11.12 -11.45 5.15
N ASP A 268 -12.46 -11.38 5.17
CA ASP A 268 -13.31 -10.48 4.41
C ASP A 268 -14.71 -10.35 5.06
N LYS A 269 -15.57 -9.50 4.48
CA LYS A 269 -16.99 -9.32 4.85
C LYS A 269 -17.22 -8.93 6.32
N SER A 270 -16.34 -8.10 6.88
CA SER A 270 -16.50 -7.51 8.23
C SER A 270 -17.84 -6.80 8.43
N ASP A 271 -18.40 -6.21 7.37
CA ASP A 271 -19.74 -5.58 7.36
C ASP A 271 -20.88 -6.55 7.70
N LYS A 272 -20.65 -7.86 7.58
CA LYS A 272 -21.65 -8.90 7.89
C LYS A 272 -21.50 -9.48 9.30
N ARG A 273 -20.54 -9.00 10.09
CA ARG A 273 -20.34 -9.47 11.46
C ARG A 273 -21.22 -8.68 12.42
N ASN A 274 -21.69 -9.35 13.47
CA ASN A 274 -22.49 -8.76 14.55
C ASN A 274 -21.62 -8.09 15.65
N PHE A 275 -20.31 -7.97 15.42
CA PHE A 275 -19.36 -7.32 16.31
C PHE A 275 -18.42 -6.41 15.51
N LEU A 276 -17.80 -5.44 16.19
CA LEU A 276 -16.85 -4.51 15.60
C LEU A 276 -15.66 -5.29 15.02
N SER A 277 -15.52 -5.27 13.69
CA SER A 277 -14.47 -5.97 12.99
C SER A 277 -13.99 -5.21 11.75
N LYS A 278 -12.81 -5.59 11.25
CA LYS A 278 -12.24 -5.11 9.99
C LYS A 278 -11.70 -6.27 9.17
N ASN A 279 -11.67 -6.08 7.85
CA ASN A 279 -11.01 -7.06 6.98
C ASN A 279 -9.48 -6.99 7.17
N TRP A 280 -8.80 -8.13 7.05
CA TRP A 280 -7.34 -8.22 7.14
C TRP A 280 -6.60 -7.27 6.20
N GLY A 281 -7.16 -6.99 5.02
CA GLY A 281 -6.58 -6.04 4.07
C GLY A 281 -6.83 -4.58 4.45
N ASP A 282 -7.98 -4.29 5.08
CA ASP A 282 -8.47 -2.91 5.32
C ASP A 282 -7.82 -2.24 6.53
N CYS A 283 -7.30 -3.03 7.48
CA CYS A 283 -6.58 -2.50 8.64
C CYS A 283 -5.14 -2.03 8.31
N LYS A 284 -4.70 -2.17 7.05
CA LYS A 284 -3.38 -1.71 6.60
C LYS A 284 -3.23 -0.21 6.87
N GLY A 285 -2.07 0.18 7.43
CA GLY A 285 -1.74 1.58 7.72
C GLY A 285 -2.33 2.12 9.03
N GLU A 286 -3.19 1.36 9.72
CA GLU A 286 -3.71 1.73 11.04
C GLU A 286 -2.72 1.32 12.15
N ASP A 287 -2.55 2.21 13.13
CA ASP A 287 -1.52 2.12 14.17
C ASP A 287 -2.07 2.13 15.61
N ASP A 288 -3.40 2.09 15.77
CA ASP A 288 -4.05 2.41 17.06
C ASP A 288 -4.46 1.18 17.88
N TYR A 289 -4.16 -0.01 17.40
CA TYR A 289 -4.52 -1.25 18.10
C TYR A 289 -3.46 -1.62 19.13
N ASN A 290 -3.91 -1.88 20.37
CA ASN A 290 -3.07 -2.54 21.37
C ASN A 290 -3.06 -4.04 21.08
N ASP A 291 -4.15 -4.73 21.40
CA ASP A 291 -4.33 -6.15 21.16
C ASP A 291 -5.21 -6.41 19.93
N THR A 292 -4.97 -7.54 19.26
CA THR A 292 -5.76 -7.92 18.08
C THR A 292 -6.26 -9.34 18.20
N CYS A 293 -7.43 -9.61 17.64
CA CYS A 293 -7.99 -10.94 17.49
C CYS A 293 -8.13 -11.27 16.00
N ILE A 294 -7.38 -12.26 15.51
CA ILE A 294 -7.47 -12.76 14.13
C ILE A 294 -8.47 -13.92 14.10
N ILE A 295 -9.53 -13.76 13.32
CA ILE A 295 -10.56 -14.80 13.13
C ILE A 295 -10.25 -15.55 11.84
N LEU A 296 -9.96 -16.84 11.96
CA LEU A 296 -9.60 -17.73 10.87
C LEU A 296 -10.84 -18.30 10.21
N ASN A 297 -10.92 -18.22 8.88
CA ASN A 297 -11.89 -19.00 8.14
C ASN A 297 -11.47 -20.49 8.10
N LYS A 298 -12.38 -21.36 7.67
CA LYS A 298 -12.16 -22.81 7.54
C LYS A 298 -10.86 -23.21 6.81
N THR A 299 -10.45 -22.48 5.78
CA THR A 299 -9.20 -22.76 5.05
C THR A 299 -8.00 -22.41 5.90
N THR A 300 -7.97 -21.22 6.49
CA THR A 300 -6.85 -20.75 7.32
C THR A 300 -6.78 -21.52 8.63
N ALA A 301 -7.90 -21.88 9.25
CA ALA A 301 -7.94 -22.69 10.46
C ALA A 301 -7.25 -24.06 10.25
N ARG A 302 -7.53 -24.73 9.13
CA ARG A 302 -6.84 -25.99 8.76
C ARG A 302 -5.34 -25.82 8.56
N ILE A 303 -4.90 -24.68 8.03
CA ILE A 303 -3.48 -24.38 7.83
C ILE A 303 -2.79 -24.21 9.18
N PHE A 304 -3.39 -23.43 10.09
CA PHE A 304 -2.88 -23.23 11.45
C PHE A 304 -2.86 -24.54 12.24
N ALA A 305 -3.91 -25.36 12.16
CA ALA A 305 -3.99 -26.65 12.85
C ALA A 305 -2.93 -27.66 12.38
N LYS A 306 -2.50 -27.59 11.12
CA LYS A 306 -1.48 -28.48 10.53
C LYS A 306 -0.08 -27.86 10.46
N SER A 307 0.07 -26.59 10.85
CA SER A 307 1.28 -25.79 10.66
C SER A 307 1.81 -25.79 9.21
N LYS A 308 0.94 -25.89 8.20
CA LYS A 308 1.30 -25.95 6.77
C LYS A 308 1.18 -24.60 6.06
N PHE A 309 1.93 -23.61 6.54
CA PHE A 309 1.81 -22.23 6.05
C PHE A 309 2.31 -22.06 4.61
N GLU A 310 3.11 -22.99 4.09
CA GLU A 310 3.52 -23.09 2.69
C GLU A 310 2.34 -23.29 1.72
N ASP A 311 1.21 -23.84 2.20
CA ASP A 311 -0.01 -24.03 1.41
C ASP A 311 -0.83 -22.73 1.25
N LEU A 312 -0.43 -21.63 1.91
CA LEU A 312 -1.12 -20.35 1.79
C LEU A 312 -0.97 -19.77 0.39
N LYS A 313 -2.12 -19.53 -0.26
CA LYS A 313 -2.17 -18.73 -1.50
C LYS A 313 -1.55 -17.35 -1.24
N PRO A 314 -0.80 -16.77 -2.20
CA PRO A 314 -0.08 -15.50 -2.01
C PRO A 314 -0.95 -14.35 -1.45
N ARG A 315 -2.18 -14.19 -1.97
CA ARG A 315 -3.12 -13.17 -1.49
C ARG A 315 -3.53 -13.37 -0.02
N THR A 316 -3.77 -14.62 0.38
CA THR A 316 -4.12 -14.96 1.77
C THR A 316 -2.93 -14.75 2.69
N LYS A 317 -1.73 -15.15 2.26
CA LYS A 317 -0.47 -14.92 2.97
C LYS A 317 -0.23 -13.43 3.26
N ASN A 318 -0.35 -12.58 2.24
CA ASN A 318 -0.15 -11.13 2.39
C ASN A 318 -1.19 -10.50 3.34
N LYS A 319 -2.47 -10.89 3.20
CA LYS A 319 -3.52 -10.43 4.14
C LYS A 319 -3.24 -10.89 5.57
N LEU A 320 -2.84 -12.15 5.77
CA LEU A 320 -2.52 -12.68 7.09
C LEU A 320 -1.31 -11.95 7.71
N TYR A 321 -0.28 -11.66 6.90
CA TYR A 321 0.85 -10.84 7.32
C TYR A 321 0.41 -9.44 7.77
N VAL A 322 -0.47 -8.77 7.01
CA VAL A 322 -1.04 -7.47 7.44
C VAL A 322 -1.74 -7.60 8.79
N ALA A 323 -2.59 -8.61 8.97
CA ALA A 323 -3.35 -8.85 10.20
C ALA A 323 -2.45 -9.14 11.42
N LEU A 324 -1.50 -10.08 11.30
CA LEU A 324 -0.55 -10.44 12.36
C LEU A 324 0.31 -9.25 12.81
N THR A 325 0.61 -8.33 11.89
CA THR A 325 1.48 -7.18 12.18
C THR A 325 0.72 -5.92 12.61
N ARG A 326 -0.57 -6.03 12.95
CA ARG A 326 -1.35 -4.93 13.51
C ARG A 326 -1.21 -4.77 15.01
N THR A 327 -0.93 -5.85 15.75
CA THR A 327 -0.87 -5.81 17.21
C THR A 327 0.39 -5.12 17.73
N LYS A 328 0.24 -4.38 18.83
CA LYS A 328 1.33 -3.95 19.72
C LYS A 328 1.41 -4.86 20.95
N GLY A 329 0.32 -5.44 21.40
CA GLY A 329 0.26 -6.35 22.53
C GLY A 329 0.15 -7.80 22.09
N ASN A 330 -0.83 -8.49 22.65
CA ASN A 330 -1.14 -9.88 22.39
C ASN A 330 -1.92 -10.04 21.07
N CYS A 331 -1.75 -11.21 20.46
CA CYS A 331 -2.48 -11.63 19.28
C CYS A 331 -3.31 -12.86 19.62
N TYR A 332 -4.63 -12.71 19.69
CA TYR A 332 -5.56 -13.82 19.82
C TYR A 332 -5.86 -14.41 18.45
N ILE A 333 -5.94 -15.73 18.36
CA ILE A 333 -6.30 -16.45 17.14
C ILE A 333 -7.50 -17.35 17.45
N ILE A 334 -8.60 -17.09 16.76
CA ILE A 334 -9.89 -17.78 16.94
C ILE A 334 -10.27 -18.47 15.63
N ASP A 335 -10.68 -19.74 15.69
CA ASP A 335 -11.40 -20.39 14.59
C ASP A 335 -12.83 -19.85 14.53
N ASP A 336 -13.28 -19.42 13.35
CA ASP A 336 -14.63 -18.88 13.15
C ASP A 336 -15.73 -19.87 13.56
N ASP A 337 -15.47 -21.18 13.46
CA ASP A 337 -16.41 -22.22 13.90
C ASP A 337 -16.63 -22.20 15.43
N LEU A 338 -15.70 -21.66 16.21
CA LEU A 338 -15.81 -21.57 17.67
C LEU A 338 -16.84 -20.53 18.13
N ILE A 339 -17.11 -19.50 17.30
CA ILE A 339 -17.98 -18.37 17.63
C ILE A 339 -19.32 -18.39 16.89
N ASN A 340 -19.46 -19.18 15.83
CA ASN A 340 -20.69 -19.26 15.03
C ASN A 340 -21.60 -20.46 15.36
N ASN A 341 -21.10 -21.43 16.14
CA ASN A 341 -21.92 -22.56 16.60
C ASN A 341 -22.82 -22.22 17.78
#